data_AF-A0A942FVA4-F1
#
_entry.id   AF-A0A942FVA4-F1
#
_cell.length_a   1.000
_cell.length_b   1.000
_cell.length_c   1.000
_cell.angle_alpha   90.00
_cell.angle_beta   90.00
_cell.angle_gamma   90.00
#
_symmetry.space_group_name_H-M   'P 1'
#
loop_
_entity.id
_entity.type
_entity.pdbx_description
1 polymer ?
#
loop_
_entity_poly.entity_id
_entity_poly.type
_entity_poly.pdbx_seq_one_letter_code
_entity_poly.pdbx_strand_id
1 'polypeptide(L)'
;AGARRAAAEALTARAELDLARLRTEGELRGLHRQTERLTAAAADYRAQAGAAAPELLRIAEAAWQGGESTLLELLDAYRGALDTETTALDLEWQARAARIDYDLLTGSTPE
;
A
#
# COMPACT_ATOMS: atom_id res chain seq x y z
N ALA A 1 -50.02 1.44 26.16
CA ALA A 1 -49.53 1.31 24.76
C ALA A 1 -48.22 2.08 24.52
N GLY A 2 -48.11 3.35 24.94
CA GLY A 2 -46.91 4.19 24.72
C GLY A 2 -45.59 3.63 25.29
N ALA A 3 -45.59 3.09 26.51
CA ALA A 3 -44.37 2.55 27.13
C ALA A 3 -43.77 1.35 26.36
N ARG A 4 -44.61 0.46 25.81
CA ARG A 4 -44.13 -0.66 24.98
C ARG A 4 -43.53 -0.19 23.65
N ARG A 5 -44.12 0.86 23.07
CA ARG A 5 -43.65 1.47 21.83
C ARG A 5 -42.28 2.13 22.03
N ALA A 6 -42.15 2.94 23.08
CA ALA A 6 -40.89 3.57 23.43
C ALA A 6 -39.77 2.55 23.73
N ALA A 7 -40.10 1.43 24.40
CA ALA A 7 -39.13 0.36 24.64
C ALA A 7 -38.68 -0.34 23.34
N ALA A 8 -39.60 -0.56 22.39
CA ALA A 8 -39.26 -1.12 21.09
C ALA A 8 -38.38 -0.17 20.27
N GLU A 9 -38.72 1.12 20.24
CA GLU A 9 -37.93 2.16 19.56
C GLU A 9 -36.51 2.26 20.14
N ALA A 10 -36.37 2.21 21.48
CA ALA A 10 -35.06 2.19 22.14
C ALA A 10 -34.23 0.94 21.81
N LEU A 11 -34.87 -0.23 21.72
CA LEU A 11 -34.20 -1.47 21.31
C LEU A 11 -33.68 -1.38 19.87
N THR A 12 -34.50 -0.88 18.95
CA THR A 12 -34.11 -0.67 17.54
C THR A 12 -32.94 0.30 17.44
N ALA A 13 -33.02 1.47 18.08
CA ALA A 13 -31.95 2.46 18.05
C ALA A 13 -30.63 1.90 18.61
N ARG A 14 -30.69 1.06 19.65
CA ARG A 14 -29.50 0.39 20.20
C ARG A 14 -28.91 -0.63 19.23
N ALA A 15 -29.74 -1.44 18.60
CA ALA A 15 -29.29 -2.41 17.61
C ALA A 15 -28.65 -1.73 16.39
N GLU A 16 -29.20 -0.60 15.95
CA GLU A 16 -28.63 0.22 14.86
C GLU A 16 -27.27 0.79 15.25
N LEU A 17 -27.13 1.32 16.46
CA LEU A 17 -25.86 1.81 16.98
C LEU A 17 -24.81 0.70 17.07
N ASP A 18 -25.16 -0.45 17.63
CA ASP A 18 -24.25 -1.59 17.77
C ASP A 18 -23.79 -2.10 16.40
N LEU A 19 -24.70 -2.15 15.41
CA LEU A 19 -24.37 -2.53 14.04
C LEU A 19 -23.44 -1.50 13.37
N ALA A 20 -23.72 -0.21 13.52
CA ALA A 20 -22.87 0.85 12.98
C ALA A 20 -21.45 0.78 13.57
N ARG A 21 -21.36 0.58 14.89
CA ARG A 21 -20.08 0.41 15.58
C ARG A 21 -19.29 -0.79 15.06
N LEU A 22 -19.92 -1.95 14.95
CA LEU A 22 -19.26 -3.17 14.45
C LEU A 22 -18.73 -2.99 13.02
N ARG A 23 -19.46 -2.26 12.17
CA ARG A 23 -19.01 -1.95 10.81
C ARG A 23 -17.78 -1.07 10.81
N THR A 24 -17.81 0.05 11.51
CA THR A 24 -16.66 0.97 11.60
C THR A 24 -15.44 0.30 12.21
N GLU A 25 -15.59 -0.52 13.25
CA GLU A 25 -14.48 -1.29 13.83
C GLU A 25 -13.91 -2.33 12.86
N GLY A 26 -14.75 -2.91 12.00
CA GLY A 26 -14.33 -3.84 10.96
C GLY A 26 -13.56 -3.14 9.85
N GLU A 27 -14.09 -2.01 9.36
CA GLU A 27 -13.46 -1.15 8.35
C GLU A 27 -12.10 -0.66 8.82
N LEU A 28 -12.01 -0.14 10.05
CA LEU A 28 -10.76 0.34 10.64
C LEU A 28 -9.70 -0.77 10.72
N ARG A 29 -10.09 -1.97 11.17
CA ARG A 29 -9.19 -3.14 11.22
C ARG A 29 -8.79 -3.64 9.83
N GLY A 30 -9.64 -3.47 8.83
CA GLY A 30 -9.34 -3.77 7.44
C GLY A 30 -8.28 -2.83 6.89
N LEU A 31 -8.53 -1.53 7.03
CA LEU A 31 -7.65 -0.45 6.58
C LEU A 31 -6.28 -0.53 7.24
N HIS A 32 -6.22 -0.70 8.57
CA HIS A 32 -4.96 -0.87 9.28
C HIS A 32 -4.10 -2.01 8.71
N ARG A 33 -4.71 -3.19 8.50
CA ARG A 33 -4.00 -4.34 7.92
C ARG A 33 -3.56 -4.10 6.49
N GLN A 34 -4.33 -3.33 5.71
CA GLN A 34 -3.95 -2.95 4.36
C GLN A 34 -2.74 -2.01 4.36
N THR A 35 -2.75 -0.99 5.22
CA THR A 35 -1.63 -0.05 5.37
C THR A 35 -0.33 -0.77 5.76
N GLU A 36 -0.39 -1.68 6.74
CA GLU A 36 0.76 -2.49 7.15
C GLU A 36 1.31 -3.34 6.00
N ARG A 37 0.42 -4.00 5.24
CA ARG A 37 0.84 -4.83 4.09
C ARG A 37 1.48 -4.02 2.99
N LEU A 38 0.92 -2.86 2.64
CA LEU A 38 1.47 -2.00 1.59
C LEU A 38 2.82 -1.41 2.01
N THR A 39 2.94 -1.02 3.27
CA THR A 39 4.19 -0.50 3.82
C THR A 39 5.29 -1.57 3.80
N ALA A 40 4.97 -2.79 4.24
CA ALA A 40 5.89 -3.91 4.17
C ALA A 40 6.26 -4.25 2.71
N ALA A 41 5.28 -4.31 1.80
CA ALA A 41 5.52 -4.60 0.39
C ALA A 41 6.43 -3.55 -0.27
N ALA A 42 6.22 -2.26 0.01
CA ALA A 42 7.07 -1.18 -0.49
C ALA A 42 8.52 -1.31 0.03
N ALA A 43 8.68 -1.58 1.33
CA ALA A 43 9.99 -1.76 1.94
C ALA A 43 10.72 -2.99 1.39
N ASP A 44 10.03 -4.13 1.30
CA ASP A 44 10.57 -5.39 0.77
C ASP A 44 10.98 -5.24 -0.70
N TYR A 45 10.12 -4.61 -1.51
CA TYR A 45 10.41 -4.39 -2.92
C TYR A 45 11.64 -3.50 -3.12
N ARG A 46 11.75 -2.39 -2.36
CA ARG A 46 12.91 -1.49 -2.43
C ARG A 46 14.20 -2.20 -1.96
N ALA A 47 14.12 -3.03 -0.92
CA ALA A 47 15.27 -3.78 -0.41
C ALA A 47 15.75 -4.89 -1.35
N GLN A 48 14.84 -5.51 -2.12
CA GLN A 48 15.17 -6.65 -2.99
C GLN A 48 15.41 -6.22 -4.44
N ALA A 49 14.35 -5.75 -5.11
CA ALA A 49 14.41 -5.41 -6.53
C ALA A 49 15.11 -4.07 -6.76
N GLY A 50 14.74 -3.05 -5.97
CA GLY A 50 15.32 -1.71 -6.09
C GLY A 50 16.83 -1.68 -5.83
N ALA A 51 17.31 -2.43 -4.84
CA ALA A 51 18.74 -2.50 -4.52
C ALA A 51 19.58 -3.24 -5.59
N ALA A 52 18.99 -4.22 -6.29
CA ALA A 52 19.69 -5.01 -7.30
C ALA A 52 19.80 -4.30 -8.65
N ALA A 53 18.83 -3.44 -8.99
CA ALA A 53 18.75 -2.79 -10.30
C ALA A 53 20.02 -1.98 -10.70
N PRO A 54 20.65 -1.18 -9.82
CA PRO A 54 21.87 -0.44 -10.16
C PRO A 54 23.06 -1.36 -10.49
N GLU A 55 23.18 -2.49 -9.81
CA GLU A 55 24.24 -3.47 -10.07
C GLU A 55 24.04 -4.16 -11.42
N LEU A 56 22.82 -4.60 -11.72
CA LEU A 56 22.48 -5.22 -13.00
C LEU A 56 22.72 -4.25 -14.17
N LEU A 57 22.36 -2.97 -13.99
CA LEU A 57 22.59 -1.95 -15.00
C LEU A 57 24.09 -1.74 -15.26
N ARG A 58 24.90 -1.65 -14.20
CA ARG A 58 26.36 -1.55 -14.31
C ARG A 58 26.98 -2.75 -15.02
N ILE A 59 26.47 -3.97 -14.78
CA ILE A 59 26.93 -5.18 -15.48
C ILE A 59 26.59 -5.10 -16.97
N ALA A 60 25.37 -4.69 -17.31
CA ALA A 60 24.95 -4.54 -18.71
C ALA A 60 25.77 -3.47 -19.45
N GLU A 61 26.07 -2.34 -18.81
CA GLU A 61 26.94 -1.30 -19.35
C GLU A 61 28.35 -1.85 -19.63
N ALA A 62 28.94 -2.58 -18.69
CA ALA A 62 30.25 -3.18 -18.86
C ALA A 62 30.28 -4.20 -20.01
N ALA A 63 29.25 -5.06 -20.11
CA ALA A 63 29.14 -6.04 -21.19
C ALA A 63 29.01 -5.36 -22.56
N TRP A 64 28.22 -4.29 -22.67
CA TRP A 64 28.07 -3.55 -23.91
C TRP A 64 29.38 -2.87 -24.34
N GLN A 65 30.07 -2.22 -23.41
CA GLN A 65 31.37 -1.58 -23.67
C GLN A 65 32.45 -2.61 -24.06
N GLY A 66 32.38 -3.81 -23.49
CA GLY A 66 33.25 -4.94 -23.84
C GLY A 66 32.90 -5.61 -25.18
N GLY A 67 31.78 -5.25 -25.81
CA GLY A 67 31.28 -5.91 -27.01
C GLY A 67 30.72 -7.31 -26.75
N GLU A 68 30.47 -7.66 -25.49
CA GLU A 68 29.91 -8.95 -25.06
C GLU A 68 28.38 -8.96 -25.07
N SER A 69 27.74 -7.78 -25.18
CA SER A 69 26.30 -7.64 -25.37
C SER A 69 25.96 -6.63 -26.47
N THR A 70 24.74 -6.73 -26.95
CA THR A 70 24.16 -5.83 -27.96
C THR A 70 23.61 -4.56 -27.34
N LEU A 71 23.40 -3.53 -28.17
CA LEU A 71 22.72 -2.30 -27.75
C LEU A 71 21.28 -2.57 -27.26
N LEU A 72 20.58 -3.54 -27.86
CA LEU A 72 19.22 -3.89 -27.45
C LEU A 72 19.18 -4.48 -26.04
N GLU A 73 20.14 -5.35 -25.70
CA GLU A 73 20.26 -5.91 -24.34
C GLU A 73 20.58 -4.83 -23.30
N LEU A 74 21.39 -3.82 -23.66
CA LEU A 74 21.63 -2.66 -22.80
C LEU A 74 20.34 -1.85 -22.59
N LEU A 75 19.59 -1.58 -23.66
CA LEU A 75 18.31 -0.87 -23.57
C LEU A 75 17.28 -1.63 -22.74
N ASP A 76 17.25 -2.96 -22.86
CA ASP A 76 16.39 -3.81 -22.04
C ASP A 76 16.77 -3.77 -20.56
N ALA A 77 18.07 -3.72 -20.23
CA ALA A 77 18.53 -3.53 -18.86
C ALA A 77 18.09 -2.17 -18.29
N TYR A 78 18.24 -1.09 -19.07
CA TYR A 78 17.74 0.24 -18.68
C TYR A 78 16.23 0.26 -18.47
N ARG A 79 15.47 -0.37 -19.37
CA ARG A 79 14.01 -0.50 -19.24
C ARG A 79 13.65 -1.26 -17.96
N GLY A 80 14.28 -2.39 -17.69
CA GLY A 80 14.05 -3.17 -16.47
C GLY A 80 14.37 -2.39 -15.18
N ALA A 81 15.44 -1.60 -15.19
CA ALA A 81 15.77 -0.72 -14.07
C ALA A 81 14.70 0.37 -13.85
N LEU A 82 14.21 0.99 -14.94
CA LEU A 82 13.15 1.99 -14.86
C LEU A 82 11.80 1.40 -14.41
N ASP A 83 11.45 0.21 -14.89
CA ASP A 83 10.24 -0.50 -14.47
C ASP A 83 10.31 -0.84 -12.98
N THR A 84 11.50 -1.21 -12.49
CA THR A 84 11.75 -1.45 -11.06
C THR A 84 11.54 -0.18 -10.24
N GLU A 85 12.14 0.95 -10.64
CA GLU A 85 11.96 2.21 -9.92
C GLU A 85 10.49 2.67 -9.93
N THR A 86 9.82 2.53 -11.07
CA THR A 86 8.40 2.88 -11.20
C THR A 86 7.52 2.05 -10.27
N THR A 87 7.77 0.75 -10.18
CA THR A 87 7.05 -0.16 -9.27
C THR A 87 7.30 0.19 -7.81
N ALA A 88 8.54 0.53 -7.45
CA ALA A 88 8.87 0.94 -6.09
C ALA A 88 8.11 2.22 -5.68
N LEU A 89 8.08 3.22 -6.58
CA LEU A 89 7.37 4.48 -6.36
C LEU A 89 5.84 4.28 -6.25
N ASP A 90 5.26 3.40 -7.07
CA ASP A 90 3.84 3.09 -6.99
C ASP A 90 3.48 2.43 -5.64
N LEU A 91 4.26 1.44 -5.20
CA LEU A 91 4.04 0.79 -3.90
C LEU A 91 4.17 1.78 -2.73
N GLU A 92 5.18 2.65 -2.76
CA GLU A 92 5.33 3.70 -1.75
C GLU A 92 4.17 4.68 -1.74
N TRP A 93 3.70 5.08 -2.92
CA TRP A 93 2.55 5.96 -3.04
C TRP A 93 1.30 5.30 -2.46
N GLN A 94 1.04 4.03 -2.80
CA GLN A 94 -0.10 3.28 -2.24
C GLN A 94 0.00 3.14 -0.71
N ALA A 95 1.20 2.87 -0.18
CA ALA A 95 1.43 2.79 1.26
C ALA A 95 1.13 4.13 1.96
N ARG A 96 1.61 5.26 1.39
CA ARG A 96 1.34 6.61 1.92
C ARG A 96 -0.14 6.96 1.85
N ALA A 97 -0.81 6.67 0.74
CA ALA A 97 -2.25 6.89 0.58
C ALA A 97 -3.06 6.11 1.63
N ALA A 98 -2.78 4.82 1.78
CA ALA A 98 -3.44 3.99 2.79
C ALA A 98 -3.17 4.46 4.23
N ARG A 99 -2.00 5.04 4.49
CA ARG A 99 -1.69 5.63 5.80
C ARG A 99 -2.49 6.89 6.06
N ILE A 100 -2.58 7.79 5.07
CA ILE A 100 -3.38 9.02 5.16
C ILE A 100 -4.85 8.69 5.41
N ASP A 101 -5.41 7.73 4.68
CA ASP A 101 -6.80 7.30 4.86
C ASP A 101 -7.04 6.75 6.27
N TYR A 102 -6.09 5.96 6.80
CA TYR A 102 -6.17 5.43 8.17
C TYR A 102 -6.13 6.55 9.21
N ASP A 103 -5.22 7.51 9.06
CA ASP A 103 -5.06 8.63 9.97
C ASP A 103 -6.32 9.52 9.95
N LEU A 104 -6.88 9.81 8.78
CA LEU A 104 -8.13 10.56 8.64
C LEU A 104 -9.31 9.87 9.34
N LEU A 105 -9.42 8.55 9.21
CA LEU A 105 -10.51 7.77 9.78
C LEU A 105 -10.41 7.61 11.31
N THR A 106 -9.18 7.67 11.84
CA THR A 106 -8.91 7.60 13.28
C THR A 106 -8.86 8.97 13.97
N GLY A 107 -8.86 10.05 13.20
CA GLY A 107 -8.61 11.40 13.73
C GLY A 107 -7.16 11.61 14.17
N SER A 108 -6.25 10.74 13.72
CA SER A 108 -4.81 10.90 13.91
C SER A 108 -4.30 11.93 12.91
N THR A 109 -3.42 12.85 13.33
CA THR A 109 -2.62 13.63 12.37
C THR A 109 -1.31 12.90 12.09
N PRO A 110 -0.83 12.86 10.83
CA PRO A 110 0.51 12.36 10.56
C PRO A 110 1.54 13.21 11.33
N GLU A 111 2.45 12.57 12.09
CA GLU A 111 3.65 13.23 12.65
C GLU A 111 4.71 13.47 11.56
#